data_AF-A0A202CAL2-F1
#
_entry.id   AF-A0A202CAL2-F1
#
_cell.length_a   1.000
_cell.length_b   1.000
_cell.length_c   1.000
_cell.angle_alpha   90.00
_cell.angle_beta   90.00
_cell.angle_gamma   90.00
#
_symmetry.space_group_name_H-M   'P 1'
#
loop_
_entity.id
_entity.type
_entity.pdbx_description
1 polymer ?
#
loop_
_entity_poly.entity_id
_entity_poly.type
_entity_poly.pdbx_seq_one_letter_code
_entity_poly.pdbx_strand_id
1 'polypeptide(L)'
;MTITNLHIIDWYDDIITSVVSFEKDVYLFHCIHKNFKTHEKTYYCVKINEISFLRIESILVNLKTFKRKEWNIINEFFRSNNKKENAFLVKSTSLSMGENGSVSKVGEEC
;
A
#
# COMPACT_ATOMS: atom_id res chain seq x y z
N MET A 1 -8.36 9.11 8.10
CA MET A 1 -7.51 8.23 8.94
C MET A 1 -6.09 8.76 8.90
N THR A 2 -5.35 8.75 10.01
CA THR A 2 -3.98 9.28 10.07
C THR A 2 -2.95 8.17 9.93
N ILE A 3 -1.97 8.37 9.04
CA ILE A 3 -0.86 7.41 8.86
C ILE A 3 0.02 7.43 10.11
N THR A 4 0.03 6.32 10.86
CA THR A 4 0.84 6.14 12.07
C THR A 4 2.21 5.55 11.77
N ASN A 5 2.34 4.78 10.68
CA ASN A 5 3.60 4.23 10.22
C ASN A 5 3.62 4.10 8.70
N LEU A 6 4.76 4.36 8.08
CA LEU A 6 4.97 4.28 6.64
C LEU A 6 6.32 3.65 6.34
N HIS A 7 6.31 2.48 5.69
CA HIS A 7 7.50 1.80 5.19
C HIS A 7 7.48 1.76 3.68
N ILE A 8 8.46 2.41 3.03
CA ILE A 8 8.61 2.38 1.58
C ILE A 8 9.35 1.09 1.20
N ILE A 9 8.67 0.19 0.49
CA ILE A 9 9.24 -1.05 -0.04
C ILE A 9 10.04 -0.74 -1.32
N ASP A 10 9.46 0.07 -2.19
CA ASP A 10 10.03 0.43 -3.48
C ASP A 10 9.56 1.80 -3.93
N TRP A 11 10.47 2.50 -4.61
CA TRP A 11 10.20 3.81 -5.20
C TRP A 11 11.01 3.93 -6.50
N TYR A 12 10.33 3.71 -7.61
CA TYR A 12 10.89 3.85 -8.95
C TYR A 12 9.92 4.63 -9.83
N ASP A 13 10.39 5.64 -10.57
CA ASP A 13 9.57 6.49 -11.43
C ASP A 13 8.27 7.00 -10.78
N ASP A 14 8.36 7.40 -9.50
CA ASP A 14 7.21 7.82 -8.66
C ASP A 14 6.11 6.78 -8.41
N ILE A 15 6.32 5.53 -8.84
CA ILE A 15 5.57 4.37 -8.41
C ILE A 15 6.11 3.98 -7.03
N ILE A 16 5.24 4.13 -6.02
CA ILE A 16 5.57 3.82 -4.63
C ILE A 16 4.80 2.58 -4.21
N THR A 17 5.53 1.56 -3.75
CA THR A 17 4.96 0.44 -3.01
C THR A 17 5.34 0.62 -1.54
N SER A 18 4.35 0.56 -0.65
CA SER A 18 4.58 0.81 0.77
C SER A 18 3.66 -0.01 1.67
N VAL A 19 4.10 -0.22 2.90
CA VAL A 19 3.25 -0.68 4.00
C VAL A 19 2.84 0.55 4.80
N VAL A 20 1.54 0.73 4.98
CA VAL A 20 0.95 1.87 5.67
C VAL A 20 0.09 1.37 6.82
N SER A 21 0.32 1.90 8.01
CA SER A 21 -0.50 1.62 9.19
C SER A 21 -1.43 2.79 9.48
N PHE A 22 -2.71 2.48 9.69
CA PHE A 22 -3.73 3.40 10.20
C PHE A 22 -4.28 2.82 11.49
N GLU A 23 -3.98 3.45 12.62
CA GLU A 23 -4.41 2.99 13.94
C GLU A 23 -4.06 1.51 14.18
N LYS A 24 -5.06 0.60 14.13
CA LYS A 24 -4.91 -0.85 14.34
C LYS A 24 -4.80 -1.65 13.06
N ASP A 25 -5.02 -1.03 11.91
CA ASP A 25 -5.06 -1.69 10.62
C ASP A 25 -3.80 -1.39 9.80
N VAL A 26 -3.38 -2.39 9.02
CA VAL A 26 -2.20 -2.29 8.16
C VAL A 26 -2.58 -2.62 6.73
N TYR A 27 -1.98 -1.88 5.79
CA TYR A 27 -2.31 -1.95 4.38
C TYR A 27 -1.06 -1.98 3.52
N LEU A 28 -1.13 -2.69 2.41
CA LEU A 28 -0.20 -2.55 1.30
C LEU A 28 -0.75 -1.51 0.32
N PHE A 29 0.02 -0.47 0.07
CA PHE A 29 -0.26 0.58 -0.90
C PHE A 29 0.63 0.35 -2.11
N HIS A 30 0.05 0.35 -3.30
CA HIS A 30 0.78 0.31 -4.56
C HIS A 30 0.25 1.39 -5.51
N CYS A 31 1.10 2.32 -5.91
CA CYS A 31 0.74 3.36 -6.87
C CYS A 31 0.49 2.72 -8.24
N ILE A 32 -0.72 2.84 -8.78
CA ILE A 32 -1.10 2.28 -10.08
C ILE A 32 -1.26 3.33 -11.17
N HIS A 33 -1.40 4.60 -10.78
CA HIS A 33 -1.56 5.72 -11.70
C HIS A 33 -1.06 7.01 -11.08
N LYS A 34 -0.43 7.86 -11.90
CA LYS A 34 -0.03 9.23 -11.54
C LYS A 34 -0.56 10.18 -12.59
N ASN A 35 -1.28 11.20 -12.15
CA ASN A 35 -1.61 12.34 -12.98
C ASN A 35 -0.44 13.33 -12.97
N PHE A 36 0.29 13.42 -14.08
CA PHE A 36 1.46 14.30 -14.19
C PHE A 36 1.11 15.80 -14.16
N LYS A 37 -0.14 16.18 -14.45
CA LYS A 37 -0.57 17.58 -14.41
C LYS A 37 -0.88 18.05 -12.99
N THR A 38 -1.50 17.19 -12.18
CA THR A 38 -1.93 17.52 -10.82
C THR A 38 -1.02 16.94 -9.74
N HIS A 39 -0.06 16.11 -10.12
CA HIS A 39 0.78 15.28 -9.23
C HIS A 39 0.00 14.29 -8.33
N GLU A 40 -1.31 14.17 -8.52
CA GLU A 40 -2.14 13.22 -7.79
C GLU A 40 -1.79 11.78 -8.18
N LYS A 41 -1.63 10.92 -7.17
CA LYS A 41 -1.36 9.49 -7.32
C LYS A 41 -2.58 8.70 -6.88
N THR A 42 -2.92 7.69 -7.66
CA THR A 42 -3.94 6.70 -7.30
C THR A 42 -3.25 5.43 -6.82
N TYR A 43 -3.57 5.02 -5.61
CA TYR A 43 -3.03 3.86 -4.95
C TYR A 43 -4.08 2.75 -4.90
N TYR A 44 -3.67 1.55 -5.27
CA TYR A 44 -4.36 0.32 -4.93
C TYR A 44 -3.95 -0.13 -3.54
N CYS A 45 -4.92 -0.16 -2.64
CA CYS A 45 -4.70 -0.40 -1.22
C CYS A 45 -5.35 -1.72 -0.82
N VAL A 46 -4.58 -2.58 -0.17
CA VAL A 46 -5.04 -3.88 0.30
C VAL A 46 -4.82 -3.99 1.79
N LYS A 47 -5.88 -4.27 2.56
CA LYS A 47 -5.76 -4.57 3.99
C LYS A 47 -5.04 -5.91 4.16
N ILE A 48 -4.02 -5.93 5.01
CA ILE A 48 -3.29 -7.15 5.37
C ILE A 48 -3.54 -7.53 6.82
N ASN A 49 -3.59 -8.83 7.11
CA ASN A 49 -3.71 -9.32 8.48
C ASN A 49 -2.36 -9.35 9.19
N GLU A 50 -2.38 -9.52 10.51
CA GLU A 50 -1.18 -9.53 11.36
C GLU A 50 -0.14 -10.56 10.93
N ILE A 51 -0.55 -11.79 10.56
CA ILE A 51 0.37 -12.84 10.08
C ILE A 51 1.10 -12.39 8.80
N SER A 52 0.37 -11.79 7.87
CA SER A 52 0.93 -11.26 6.62
C SER A 52 1.85 -10.08 6.90
N PHE A 53 1.46 -9.20 7.81
CA PHE A 53 2.27 -8.06 8.24
C PHE A 53 3.60 -8.53 8.85
N LEU A 54 3.60 -9.46 9.81
CA LEU A 54 4.83 -10.00 10.41
C LEU A 54 5.75 -10.62 9.36
N ARG A 55 5.19 -11.29 8.34
CA ARG A 55 5.97 -11.84 7.23
C ARG A 55 6.63 -10.73 6.41
N ILE A 56 5.91 -9.67 6.07
CA ILE A 56 6.44 -8.51 5.33
C ILE A 56 7.44 -7.72 6.18
N GLU A 57 7.15 -7.50 7.45
CA GLU A 57 8.03 -6.84 8.41
C GLU A 57 9.35 -7.59 8.55
N SER A 58 9.31 -8.93 8.63
CA SER A 58 10.53 -9.75 8.64
C SER A 58 11.38 -9.56 7.38
N ILE A 59 10.76 -9.26 6.24
CA ILE A 59 11.46 -8.97 4.98
C ILE A 59 12.06 -7.56 5.05
N LEU A 60 11.28 -6.58 5.50
CA LEU A 60 11.68 -5.17 5.61
C LEU A 60 12.86 -4.97 6.58
N VAL A 61 12.82 -5.62 7.75
CA VAL A 61 13.87 -5.49 8.77
C VAL A 61 15.17 -6.16 8.33
N ASN A 62 15.08 -7.27 7.58
CA ASN A 62 16.25 -8.10 7.28
C ASN A 62 16.89 -7.84 5.91
N LEU A 63 16.25 -7.06 5.02
CA LEU A 63 16.75 -6.86 3.66
C LEU A 63 16.92 -5.39 3.31
N LYS A 64 18.12 -5.06 2.84
CA LYS A 64 18.42 -3.75 2.24
C LYS A 64 17.80 -3.58 0.85
N THR A 65 17.34 -4.66 0.22
CA THR A 65 16.79 -4.65 -1.15
C THR A 65 15.90 -5.87 -1.36
N PHE A 66 14.72 -5.66 -1.91
CA PHE A 66 13.82 -6.74 -2.31
C PHE A 66 14.35 -7.42 -3.58
N LYS A 67 14.52 -8.74 -3.55
CA LYS A 67 14.79 -9.53 -4.75
C LYS A 67 13.47 -10.12 -5.28
N ARG A 68 13.55 -10.80 -6.42
CA ARG A 68 12.39 -11.39 -7.10
C ARG A 68 11.54 -12.29 -6.19
N LYS A 69 12.16 -13.05 -5.29
CA LYS A 69 11.43 -13.96 -4.39
C LYS A 69 10.60 -13.19 -3.35
N GLU A 70 11.10 -12.08 -2.82
CA GLU A 70 10.37 -11.22 -1.89
C GLU A 70 9.23 -10.50 -2.62
N TRP A 71 9.47 -10.03 -3.84
CA TRP A 71 8.43 -9.45 -4.69
C TRP A 71 7.31 -10.44 -5.01
N ASN A 72 7.63 -11.72 -5.22
CA ASN A 72 6.61 -12.75 -5.40
C ASN A 72 5.68 -12.85 -4.18
N ILE A 73 6.23 -12.75 -2.96
CA ILE A 73 5.43 -12.75 -1.72
C ILE A 73 4.51 -11.53 -1.65
N ILE A 74 5.03 -10.33 -1.97
CA ILE A 74 4.20 -9.10 -2.02
C ILE A 74 3.07 -9.23 -3.07
N ASN A 75 3.41 -9.75 -4.25
CA ASN A 75 2.44 -9.96 -5.33
C ASN A 75 1.37 -11.00 -4.99
N GLU A 76 1.72 -12.04 -4.22
CA GLU A 76 0.76 -13.02 -3.71
C GLU A 76 -0.28 -12.35 -2.79
N PHE A 77 0.10 -11.36 -1.98
CA PHE A 77 -0.84 -10.63 -1.13
C PHE A 77 -1.83 -9.80 -1.95
N PHE A 78 -1.37 -9.10 -2.99
CA PHE A 78 -2.27 -8.39 -3.90
C PHE A 78 -3.23 -9.36 -4.60
N ARG A 79 -2.71 -10.44 -5.20
CA ARG A 79 -3.55 -11.44 -5.91
C ARG A 79 -4.58 -12.11 -5.02
N SER A 80 -4.21 -12.45 -3.79
CA SER A 80 -5.09 -13.15 -2.85
C SER A 80 -6.22 -12.24 -2.34
N ASN A 81 -5.95 -10.94 -2.20
CA ASN A 81 -6.95 -9.97 -1.75
C ASN A 81 -7.82 -9.42 -2.86
N ASN A 82 -7.43 -9.48 -4.14
CA ASN A 82 -8.34 -9.19 -5.27
C ASN A 82 -9.60 -10.09 -5.27
N LYS A 83 -9.56 -11.23 -4.55
CA LYS A 83 -10.69 -12.16 -4.42
C LYS A 83 -11.57 -11.88 -3.19
N LYS A 84 -11.24 -10.87 -2.37
CA LYS A 84 -11.93 -10.52 -1.12
C LYS A 84 -12.24 -9.01 -1.15
N GLU A 85 -13.29 -8.55 -0.47
CA GLU A 85 -13.65 -7.11 -0.39
C GLU A 85 -12.65 -6.24 0.42
N ASN A 86 -11.39 -6.65 0.51
CA ASN A 86 -10.36 -6.02 1.35
C ASN A 86 -9.51 -4.99 0.59
N ALA A 87 -9.94 -4.59 -0.60
CA ALA A 87 -9.21 -3.68 -1.46
C ALA A 87 -10.01 -2.41 -1.76
N PHE A 88 -9.31 -1.29 -1.88
CA PHE A 88 -9.88 0.01 -2.21
C PHE A 88 -8.87 0.89 -2.94
N LEU A 89 -9.33 2.02 -3.48
CA LEU A 89 -8.49 3.01 -4.14
C LEU A 89 -8.39 4.27 -3.29
N VAL A 90 -7.19 4.81 -3.19
CA VAL A 90 -6.94 6.09 -2.53
C VAL A 90 -6.27 7.03 -3.51
N LYS A 91 -6.73 8.27 -3.54
CA LYS A 91 -6.04 9.36 -4.23
C LYS A 91 -5.29 10.19 -3.20
N SER A 92 -4.02 10.48 -3.48
CA SER A 92 -3.25 11.40 -2.67
C SER A 92 -2.15 12.07 -3.49
N THR A 93 -1.80 13.30 -3.15
CA THR A 93 -0.62 13.99 -3.67
C THR A 93 0.67 13.50 -3.01
N SER A 94 0.56 12.94 -1.80
CA SER A 94 1.70 12.47 -0.99
C SER A 94 1.35 11.26 -0.12
N LEU A 95 2.38 10.51 0.29
CA LEU A 95 2.28 9.57 1.40
C LEU A 95 3.31 10.02 2.44
N SER A 96 2.84 10.59 3.54
CA SER A 96 3.69 11.06 4.63
C SER A 96 3.09 10.69 5.99
N MET A 97 3.94 10.44 6.99
CA MET A 97 3.46 10.19 8.35
C MET A 97 2.72 11.42 8.88
N GLY A 98 1.58 11.19 9.56
CA GLY A 98 0.72 12.27 10.03
C GLY A 98 -0.25 12.83 8.98
N GLU A 99 -0.17 12.37 7.73
CA GLU A 99 -1.12 12.76 6.68
C GLU A 99 -2.50 12.12 6.92
N ASN A 100 -3.55 12.93 6.73
CA ASN A 100 -4.92 12.46 6.81
C ASN A 100 -5.36 11.94 5.44
N GLY A 101 -5.51 10.62 5.31
CA GLY A 101 -6.05 9.98 4.12
C GLY A 101 -7.58 9.86 4.19
N SER A 102 -8.25 10.17 3.08
CA SER A 102 -9.64 9.76 2.81
C SER A 102 -9.62 8.43 2.06
N VAL A 103 -10.35 7.44 2.58
CA VAL A 103 -10.47 6.11 1.98
C VAL A 103 -11.83 6.03 1.30
N SER A 104 -11.85 5.86 -0.01
CA SER A 104 -13.09 5.63 -0.77
C SER A 104 -13.12 4.16 -1.19
N LYS A 105 -14.14 3.41 -0.76
CA LYS A 105 -14.35 2.02 -1.19
C LYS A 105 -14.70 2.06 -2.69
N VAL A 106 -14.06 1.23 -3.50
CA VAL A 106 -14.43 1.11 -4.92
C VAL A 106 -15.73 0.33 -4.99
N GLY A 107 -16.84 0.99 -5.31
CA GLY A 107 -18.11 0.30 -5.55
C GLY A 107 -19.42 1.01 -5.21
N GLU A 108 -19.43 2.27 -4.76
CA GLU A 108 -20.69 3.02 -4.59
C GLU A 108 -20.65 4.36 -5.34
N GLU A 109 -20.77 4.28 -6.67
CA GLU A 109 -21.40 5.34 -7.45
C GLU A 109 -22.39 4.66 -8.42
N CYS A 110 -23.69 4.80 -8.14
CA CYS A 110 -24.75 4.64 -9.13
C CYS A 110 -24.96 5.98 -9.84
#